data_AF-A0A5J5L384-F1
#
_entry.id   AF-A0A5J5L384-F1
#
_cell.length_a   1.000
_cell.length_b   1.000
_cell.length_c   1.000
_cell.angle_alpha   90.00
_cell.angle_beta   90.00
_cell.angle_gamma   90.00
#
_symmetry.space_group_name_H-M   'P 1'
#
loop_
_entity.id
_entity.type
_entity.pdbx_description
1 polymer ?
#
loop_
_entity_poly.entity_id
_entity_poly.type
_entity_poly.pdbx_seq_one_letter_code
_entity_poly.pdbx_strand_id
1 'polypeptide(L)'
;MGEAGSPIRALNVDDDLQYAETTAAFLERERDAFDIEPATSASEGVAQLESAPDGMGFGLAIVADIAAVHGREVSATDSELGGARFEITGVGRET
;
A
#
# COMPACT_ATOMS: atom_id res chain seq x y z
N MET A 1 -16.55 1.70 -29.05
CA MET A 1 -16.83 1.56 -27.62
C MET A 1 -15.48 1.35 -26.97
N GLY A 2 -14.89 2.38 -26.35
CA GLY A 2 -13.63 2.19 -25.64
C GLY A 2 -13.91 1.30 -24.45
N GLU A 3 -13.05 0.31 -24.21
CA GLU A 3 -13.01 -0.44 -22.95
C GLU A 3 -13.12 0.61 -21.83
N ALA A 4 -14.17 0.56 -21.01
CA ALA A 4 -14.18 1.34 -19.79
C ALA A 4 -12.96 0.86 -19.01
N GLY A 5 -11.92 1.69 -18.94
CA GLY A 5 -10.69 1.32 -18.25
C GLY A 5 -11.06 0.82 -16.87
N SER A 6 -10.55 -0.36 -16.51
CA SER A 6 -10.75 -0.91 -15.16
C SER A 6 -10.46 0.19 -14.14
N PRO A 7 -11.34 0.38 -13.14
CA PRO A 7 -11.16 1.44 -12.16
C PRO A 7 -9.75 1.33 -11.56
N ILE A 8 -9.08 2.47 -11.48
CA ILE A 8 -7.83 2.64 -10.77
C ILE A 8 -8.17 2.48 -9.29
N ARG A 9 -7.94 1.28 -8.77
CA ARG A 9 -7.95 1.09 -7.33
C ARG A 9 -6.84 1.92 -6.70
N ALA A 10 -7.02 2.41 -5.49
CA ALA A 10 -5.94 2.97 -4.70
C ALA A 10 -6.24 2.79 -3.21
N LEU A 11 -5.19 2.66 -2.42
CA LEU A 11 -5.28 2.52 -0.99
C LEU A 11 -5.00 3.87 -0.31
N ASN A 12 -5.93 4.33 0.52
CA ASN A 12 -5.75 5.52 1.35
C ASN A 12 -5.43 5.10 2.79
N VAL A 13 -4.23 5.44 3.28
CA VAL A 13 -3.80 5.10 4.65
C VAL A 13 -3.79 6.37 5.50
N ASP A 14 -4.63 6.39 6.54
CA ASP A 14 -4.76 7.51 7.48
C ASP A 14 -5.09 6.95 8.87
N ASP A 15 -4.43 7.41 9.94
CA ASP A 15 -4.63 6.88 11.29
C ASP A 15 -6.04 7.15 11.87
N ASP A 16 -6.79 8.07 11.27
CA ASP A 16 -8.19 8.33 11.58
C ASP A 16 -9.11 7.80 10.46
N LEU A 17 -9.92 6.79 10.78
CA LEU A 17 -10.86 6.17 9.83
C LEU A 17 -11.83 7.19 9.21
N GLN A 18 -12.33 8.16 9.97
CA GLN A 18 -13.30 9.13 9.46
C GLN A 18 -12.64 10.07 8.46
N TYR A 19 -11.38 10.44 8.67
CA TYR A 19 -10.58 11.18 7.68
C TYR A 19 -10.26 10.32 6.46
N ALA A 20 -9.93 9.03 6.66
CA ALA A 20 -9.68 8.08 5.59
C ALA A 20 -10.90 7.93 4.66
N GLU A 21 -12.09 7.72 5.23
CA GLU A 21 -13.36 7.58 4.53
C GLU A 21 -13.78 8.87 3.82
N THR A 22 -13.58 10.03 4.46
CA THR A 22 -13.89 11.33 3.86
C THR A 22 -13.03 11.59 2.62
N THR A 23 -11.74 11.27 2.72
CA THR A 23 -10.79 11.43 1.62
C THR A 23 -11.12 10.48 0.47
N ALA A 24 -11.43 9.21 0.78
CA ALA A 24 -11.86 8.22 -0.20
C ALA A 24 -13.10 8.71 -0.97
N ALA A 25 -14.16 9.07 -0.25
CA ALA A 25 -15.40 9.55 -0.86
C ALA A 25 -15.20 10.82 -1.72
N PHE A 26 -14.26 11.70 -1.34
CA PHE A 26 -13.94 12.88 -2.14
C PHE A 26 -13.25 12.52 -3.45
N LEU A 27 -12.25 11.63 -3.41
CA LEU A 27 -11.49 11.20 -4.57
C LEU A 27 -12.35 10.43 -5.59
N GLU A 28 -13.20 9.52 -5.10
CA GLU A 28 -14.14 8.75 -5.94
C GLU A 28 -15.17 9.66 -6.59
N ARG A 29 -15.62 10.71 -5.88
CA ARG A 29 -16.55 11.69 -6.46
C ARG A 29 -15.89 12.58 -7.52
N GLU A 30 -14.62 12.92 -7.35
CA GLU A 30 -13.87 13.74 -8.32
C GLU A 30 -13.56 12.95 -9.61
N ARG A 31 -13.36 11.64 -9.49
CA ARG A 31 -13.11 10.74 -10.62
C ARG A 31 -13.78 9.40 -10.42
N ASP A 32 -14.80 9.10 -11.22
CA ASP A 32 -15.45 7.78 -11.30
C ASP A 32 -14.51 6.62 -11.66
N ALA A 33 -13.30 6.94 -12.12
CA ALA A 33 -12.28 5.95 -12.39
C ALA A 33 -11.55 5.47 -11.12
N PHE A 34 -11.73 6.09 -9.95
CA PHE A 34 -11.10 5.66 -8.71
C PHE A 34 -12.00 4.73 -7.90
N ASP A 35 -11.39 3.73 -7.30
CA ASP A 35 -11.96 2.80 -6.32
C ASP A 35 -11.04 2.87 -5.09
N ILE A 36 -11.42 3.62 -4.06
CA ILE A 36 -10.51 3.95 -2.94
C ILE A 36 -10.83 3.10 -1.72
N GLU A 37 -9.87 2.27 -1.31
CA GLU A 37 -9.98 1.47 -0.08
C GLU A 37 -9.29 2.21 1.09
N PRO A 38 -9.98 2.52 2.19
CA PRO A 38 -9.37 3.11 3.37
C PRO A 38 -8.66 2.03 4.23
N ALA A 39 -7.56 2.43 4.86
CA ALA A 39 -6.87 1.66 5.89
C ALA A 39 -6.42 2.59 7.02
N THR A 40 -6.47 2.09 8.25
CA THR A 40 -6.14 2.87 9.45
C THR A 40 -4.69 2.77 9.89
N SER A 41 -3.90 1.95 9.20
CA SER A 41 -2.50 1.74 9.50
C SER A 41 -1.73 1.24 8.30
N ALA A 42 -0.42 1.45 8.29
CA ALA A 42 0.46 0.93 7.25
C ALA A 42 0.39 -0.60 7.13
N SER A 43 0.38 -1.30 8.27
CA SER A 43 0.33 -2.77 8.32
C SER A 43 -0.96 -3.33 7.71
N GLU A 44 -2.09 -2.70 8.03
CA GLU A 44 -3.39 -3.02 7.44
C GLU A 44 -3.37 -2.80 5.93
N GLY A 45 -2.84 -1.64 5.51
CA GLY A 45 -2.68 -1.30 4.10
C GLY A 45 -1.85 -2.31 3.31
N VAL A 46 -0.74 -2.78 3.88
CA VAL A 46 0.09 -3.82 3.25
C VAL A 46 -0.67 -5.14 3.14
N ALA A 47 -1.36 -5.58 4.19
CA ALA A 47 -2.14 -6.82 4.13
C ALA A 47 -3.24 -6.77 3.05
N GLN A 48 -3.87 -5.61 2.86
CA GLN A 48 -4.84 -5.38 1.78
C GLN A 48 -4.18 -5.46 0.40
N LEU A 49 -2.99 -4.86 0.22
CA LEU A 49 -2.24 -4.90 -1.03
C LEU A 49 -1.77 -6.31 -1.40
N GLU A 50 -1.33 -7.11 -0.42
CA GLU A 50 -0.90 -8.50 -0.64
C GLU A 50 -2.06 -9.42 -1.03
N SER A 51 -3.26 -9.13 -0.53
CA SER A 51 -4.48 -9.91 -0.83
C SER A 51 -5.18 -9.43 -2.11
N ALA A 52 -4.72 -8.35 -2.74
CA ALA A 52 -5.38 -7.74 -3.89
C ALA A 52 -5.19 -8.61 -5.17
N PRO A 53 -6.28 -9.02 -5.84
CA PRO A 53 -6.22 -9.94 -6.98
C PRO A 53 -5.62 -9.34 -8.27
N ASP A 54 -5.49 -8.01 -8.35
CA ASP A 54 -5.17 -7.29 -9.60
C ASP A 54 -3.76 -6.64 -9.62
N GLY A 55 -2.85 -7.07 -8.74
CA GLY A 55 -1.43 -6.71 -8.86
C GLY A 55 -1.02 -5.32 -8.34
N MET A 56 -1.91 -4.61 -7.66
CA MET A 56 -1.59 -3.31 -7.07
C MET A 56 -0.63 -3.40 -5.87
N GLY A 57 -0.41 -4.61 -5.33
CA GLY A 57 0.61 -4.93 -4.33
C GLY A 57 1.94 -5.46 -4.88
N PHE A 58 2.14 -5.52 -6.21
CA PHE A 58 3.35 -6.12 -6.77
C PHE A 58 4.63 -5.40 -6.35
N GLY A 59 4.62 -4.08 -6.19
CA GLY A 59 5.84 -3.33 -5.84
C GLY A 59 6.50 -3.84 -4.56
N LEU A 60 5.71 -4.04 -3.50
CA LEU A 60 6.17 -4.58 -2.23
C LEU A 60 6.46 -6.09 -2.31
N ALA A 61 5.63 -6.86 -3.00
CA ALA A 61 5.87 -8.29 -3.21
C ALA A 61 7.21 -8.53 -3.95
N ILE A 62 7.51 -7.74 -4.97
CA ILE A 62 8.79 -7.77 -5.69
C ILE A 62 9.94 -7.39 -4.76
N VAL A 63 9.78 -6.34 -3.96
CA VAL A 63 10.80 -5.94 -2.98
C VAL A 63 11.04 -7.04 -1.94
N ALA A 64 9.99 -7.71 -1.47
CA ALA A 64 10.08 -8.83 -0.56
C ALA A 64 10.79 -10.04 -1.21
N ASP A 65 10.45 -10.40 -2.44
CA ASP A 65 11.13 -11.45 -3.23
C ASP A 65 12.63 -11.13 -3.39
N ILE A 66 12.97 -9.90 -3.79
CA ILE A 66 14.36 -9.45 -3.94
C ILE A 66 15.07 -9.52 -2.58
N ALA A 67 14.46 -9.03 -1.51
CA ALA A 67 15.04 -9.08 -0.18
C ALA A 67 15.33 -10.51 0.24
N ALA A 68 14.37 -11.42 0.07
CA ALA A 68 14.50 -12.83 0.39
C ALA A 68 15.63 -13.51 -0.39
N VAL A 69 15.76 -13.22 -1.70
CA VAL A 69 16.89 -13.68 -2.53
C VAL A 69 18.25 -13.25 -1.96
N HIS A 70 18.29 -12.08 -1.32
CA HIS A 70 19.49 -11.54 -0.67
C HIS A 70 19.61 -11.88 0.82
N GLY A 71 18.76 -12.75 1.37
CA GLY A 71 18.76 -13.08 2.81
C GLY A 71 18.36 -11.91 3.71
N ARG A 72 17.66 -10.92 3.16
CA ARG A 72 17.12 -9.74 3.83
C ARG A 72 15.62 -9.89 3.98
N GLU A 73 15.05 -9.18 4.94
CA GLU A 73 13.60 -9.11 5.14
C GLU A 73 13.16 -7.65 5.08
N VAL A 74 11.99 -7.39 4.50
CA VAL A 74 11.37 -6.06 4.45
C VAL A 74 10.00 -6.16 5.09
N SER A 75 9.73 -5.29 6.04
CA SER A 75 8.41 -5.15 6.66
C SER A 75 7.99 -3.68 6.65
N ALA A 76 6.68 -3.43 6.55
CA ALA A 76 6.09 -2.12 6.73
C ALA A 76 5.33 -2.10 8.05
N THR A 77 5.59 -1.07 8.86
CA THR A 77 4.96 -0.86 10.16
C THR A 77 4.50 0.59 10.25
N ASP A 78 3.70 0.89 11.28
CA ASP A 78 3.32 2.26 11.55
C ASP A 78 4.49 3.04 12.16
N SER A 79 4.58 4.33 11.85
CA SER A 79 5.64 5.22 12.32
C SER A 79 5.14 6.12 13.45
N GLU A 80 5.95 6.29 14.50
CA GLU A 80 5.67 7.25 15.58
C GLU A 80 5.60 8.72 15.08
N LEU A 81 6.09 9.00 13.88
CA LEU A 81 6.05 10.31 13.23
C LEU A 81 4.86 10.47 12.27
N GLY A 82 3.97 9.47 12.19
CA GLY A 82 2.92 9.36 11.18
C GLY A 82 3.41 8.75 9.87
N GLY A 83 2.50 8.08 9.15
CA GLY A 83 2.77 7.39 7.89
C GLY A 83 3.42 6.01 8.06
N ALA A 84 3.88 5.43 6.95
CA ALA A 84 4.48 4.10 6.93
C ALA A 84 5.98 4.12 7.21
N ARG A 85 6.43 3.28 8.15
CA ARG A 85 7.84 2.95 8.38
C ARG A 85 8.18 1.67 7.66
N PHE A 86 9.28 1.66 6.90
CA PHE A 86 9.82 0.45 6.29
C PHE A 86 11.07 0.01 7.03
N GLU A 87 11.11 -1.24 7.47
CA GLU A 87 12.23 -1.84 8.18
C GLU A 87 12.86 -2.92 7.30
N ILE A 88 14.16 -2.77 7.03
CA ILE A 88 14.93 -3.72 6.23
C ILE A 88 15.99 -4.34 7.14
N THR A 89 15.90 -5.65 7.36
CA THR A 89 16.86 -6.39 8.20
C THR A 89 17.84 -7.19 7.34
N GLY A 90 18.94 -7.66 7.93
CA GLY A 90 19.95 -8.47 7.21
C GLY A 90 20.86 -7.66 6.28
N VAL A 91 20.87 -6.33 6.37
CA VAL A 91 21.77 -5.46 5.61
C VAL A 91 23.22 -5.58 6.12
N GLY A 92 23.99 -6.49 5.51
CA GLY A 92 25.44 -6.50 5.67
C GLY A 92 26.05 -5.23 5.07
N ARG A 93 27.01 -4.60 5.76
CA ARG A 93 27.78 -3.49 5.18
C ARG A 93 28.72 -4.07 4.12
N GLU A 94 28.38 -3.93 2.85
CA GLU A 94 29.36 -4.14 1.78
C GLU A 94 30.44 -3.05 1.93
N THR A 95 31.68 -3.47 2.16
CA THR A 95 32.87 -2.61 2.28
C THR A 95 33.68 -2.67 1.00
#